data_AF-A0A1F8ETP7-F1
#
_entry.id   AF-A0A1F8ETP7-F1
#
_cell.length_a   1.000
_cell.length_b   1.000
_cell.length_c   1.000
_cell.angle_alpha   90.00
_cell.angle_beta   90.00
_cell.angle_gamma   90.00
#
_symmetry.space_group_name_H-M   'P 1'
#
loop_
_entity.id
_entity.type
_entity.pdbx_description
1 polymer ?
#
loop_
_entity_poly.entity_id
_entity_poly.type
_entity_poly.pdbx_seq_one_letter_code
_entity_poly.pdbx_strand_id
1 'polypeptide(L)'
;MKFQNSRFVYPAECGKPVIYLYPQVQTDVSVEVRPTEGISYSDPEYADGWHVIAKPSGELTNKSDGQIYPYLFWEGSGGLYDTPKKGFVVAVQNVPSFLVEKLSLYGLSEKEINDFKEFWLPRMQSSPYYFVTFLDNLALDILAPLAISPKPDTIIRVLMDFKPLEKPIEVEGFRIPTRQRNGFTVVEWGGVLRGE
;
A
#
# COMPACT_ATOMS: atom_id res chain seq x y z
N MET A 1 32.64 -11.46 -16.56
CA MET A 1 31.25 -11.94 -16.74
C MET A 1 30.78 -12.49 -15.40
N LYS A 2 30.09 -11.67 -14.58
CA LYS A 2 29.52 -12.10 -13.30
C LYS A 2 28.02 -12.30 -13.51
N PHE A 3 27.57 -13.55 -13.41
CA PHE A 3 26.15 -13.88 -13.33
C PHE A 3 25.65 -13.44 -11.96
N GLN A 4 24.89 -12.35 -11.88
CA GLN A 4 24.06 -12.08 -10.72
C GLN A 4 22.72 -12.81 -10.91
N ASN A 5 22.59 -13.96 -10.25
CA ASN A 5 21.28 -14.57 -9.99
C ASN A 5 20.55 -13.66 -8.98
N SER A 6 19.81 -12.67 -9.46
CA SER A 6 18.99 -11.78 -8.63
C SER A 6 17.70 -12.49 -8.19
N ARG A 7 17.85 -13.43 -7.25
CA ARG A 7 16.72 -14.15 -6.65
C ARG A 7 15.97 -13.32 -5.59
N PHE A 8 16.54 -12.19 -5.15
CA PHE A 8 16.01 -11.36 -4.07
C PHE A 8 16.14 -9.87 -4.43
N VAL A 9 15.09 -9.09 -4.16
CA VAL A 9 15.10 -7.62 -4.26
C VAL A 9 15.66 -7.06 -2.96
N TYR A 10 16.83 -6.40 -2.98
CA TYR A 10 17.45 -5.69 -1.84
C TYR A 10 16.44 -4.80 -1.10
N PRO A 11 16.58 -4.59 0.23
CA PRO A 11 15.51 -4.13 1.12
C PRO A 11 14.88 -2.88 0.54
N ALA A 12 13.72 -3.10 -0.04
CA ALA A 12 12.96 -2.05 -0.64
C ALA A 12 12.16 -1.44 0.50
N GLU A 13 12.30 -0.12 0.67
CA GLU A 13 11.52 0.57 1.67
C GLU A 13 10.05 0.43 1.28
N CYS A 14 9.20 0.01 2.22
CA CYS A 14 7.77 0.15 2.06
C CYS A 14 7.51 1.67 2.13
N GLY A 15 7.55 2.30 0.96
CA GLY A 15 7.27 3.71 0.80
C GLY A 15 5.80 3.94 1.05
N LYS A 16 5.50 4.72 2.08
CA LYS A 16 4.18 5.25 2.39
C LYS A 16 3.02 4.23 2.41
N PRO A 17 3.06 3.21 3.27
CA PRO A 17 1.83 2.65 3.80
C PRO A 17 0.99 3.71 4.52
N VAL A 18 -0.17 4.03 3.96
CA VAL A 18 -1.22 4.78 4.65
C VAL A 18 -2.40 3.86 4.97
N ILE A 19 -2.99 4.04 6.14
CA ILE A 19 -4.09 3.22 6.65
C ILE A 19 -5.30 4.12 6.90
N TYR A 20 -6.38 3.83 6.18
CA TYR A 20 -7.69 4.46 6.35
C TYR A 20 -8.62 3.53 7.13
N LEU A 21 -9.41 4.11 8.03
CA LEU A 21 -10.38 3.38 8.86
C LEU A 21 -11.79 3.93 8.61
N TYR A 22 -12.71 3.06 8.16
CA TYR A 22 -14.09 3.41 7.85
C TYR A 22 -15.07 2.56 8.66
N PRO A 23 -15.23 2.80 9.97
CA PRO A 23 -16.23 2.10 10.78
C PRO A 23 -17.65 2.57 10.40
N GLN A 24 -18.68 1.78 10.76
CA GLN A 24 -20.07 2.16 10.46
C GLN A 24 -20.61 3.28 11.37
N VAL A 25 -20.02 3.41 12.56
CA VAL A 25 -20.29 4.47 13.54
C VAL A 25 -18.97 4.95 14.12
N GLN A 26 -18.97 6.10 14.81
CA GLN A 26 -17.78 6.54 15.52
C GLN A 26 -17.30 5.45 16.49
N THR A 27 -16.05 5.02 16.35
CA THR A 27 -15.53 3.82 17.02
C THR A 27 -14.12 4.06 17.52
N ASP A 28 -13.84 3.62 18.74
CA ASP A 28 -12.47 3.51 19.25
C ASP A 28 -11.76 2.35 18.57
N VAL A 29 -10.65 2.63 17.88
CA VAL A 29 -9.88 1.65 17.13
C VAL A 29 -8.43 1.63 17.61
N SER A 30 -7.92 0.43 17.85
CA SER A 30 -6.49 0.18 18.07
C SER A 30 -5.90 -0.44 16.81
N VAL A 31 -4.76 0.08 16.36
CA VAL A 31 -4.06 -0.37 15.15
C VAL A 31 -2.60 -0.62 15.47
N GLU A 32 -2.13 -1.83 15.20
CA GLU A 32 -0.73 -2.22 15.35
C GLU A 32 -0.20 -2.74 14.02
N VAL A 33 0.93 -2.20 13.57
CA VAL A 33 1.68 -2.70 12.41
C VAL A 33 3.09 -3.10 12.87
N ARG A 34 3.55 -4.27 12.43
CA ARG A 34 4.82 -4.85 12.91
C ARG A 34 5.75 -5.23 11.75
N PRO A 35 6.24 -4.27 10.96
CA PRO A 35 7.19 -4.58 9.89
C PRO A 35 8.44 -5.27 10.43
N THR A 36 8.97 -6.23 9.68
CA THR A 36 10.07 -7.11 10.12
C THR A 36 11.33 -6.35 10.56
N GLU A 37 11.67 -5.25 9.89
CA GLU A 37 12.82 -4.41 10.21
C GLU A 37 12.46 -3.16 11.04
N GLY A 38 11.23 -3.09 11.56
CA GLY A 38 10.74 -1.96 12.34
C GLY A 38 10.23 -0.77 11.51
N ILE A 39 9.72 0.22 12.23
CA ILE A 39 9.16 1.46 11.69
C ILE A 39 10.23 2.55 11.77
N SER A 40 10.56 3.18 10.64
CA SER A 40 11.53 4.27 10.55
C SER A 40 10.89 5.63 10.77
N TYR A 41 9.64 5.79 10.35
CA TYR A 41 8.85 7.01 10.53
C TYR A 41 7.37 6.68 10.64
N SER A 42 6.62 7.51 11.35
CA SER A 42 5.18 7.39 11.48
C SER A 42 4.53 8.74 11.73
N ASP A 43 3.31 8.91 11.24
CA ASP A 43 2.45 10.02 11.62
C ASP A 43 0.99 9.52 11.75
N PRO A 44 0.37 9.60 12.94
CA PRO A 44 0.89 10.10 14.21
C PRO A 44 2.10 9.32 14.75
N GLU A 45 2.78 9.85 15.76
CA GLU A 45 3.90 9.15 16.42
C GLU A 45 3.50 7.73 16.87
N TYR A 46 4.26 6.74 16.42
CA TYR A 46 4.02 5.33 16.71
C TYR A 46 4.76 4.92 17.99
N ALA A 47 3.98 4.60 19.03
CA ALA A 47 4.49 3.98 20.25
C ALA A 47 4.32 2.45 20.16
N ASP A 48 3.45 1.87 20.99
CA ASP A 48 3.10 0.45 20.95
C ASP A 48 1.89 0.16 20.03
N GLY A 49 1.66 1.03 19.04
CA GLY A 49 0.45 1.08 18.20
C GLY A 49 -0.26 2.43 18.27
N TRP A 50 -1.24 2.63 17.39
CA TRP A 50 -2.12 3.80 17.42
C TRP A 50 -3.44 3.47 18.11
N HIS A 51 -3.91 4.39 18.93
CA HIS A 51 -5.26 4.38 19.48
C HIS A 51 -5.99 5.62 19.00
N VAL A 52 -7.01 5.43 18.17
CA VAL A 52 -7.75 6.52 17.53
C VAL A 52 -9.24 6.40 17.74
N ILE A 53 -9.94 7.52 17.65
CA ILE A 53 -11.39 7.56 17.44
C ILE A 53 -11.61 7.73 15.94
N ALA A 54 -12.08 6.69 15.26
CA ALA A 54 -12.35 6.70 13.83
C ALA A 54 -13.81 7.02 13.55
N LYS A 55 -14.07 7.90 12.57
CA LYS A 55 -15.44 8.23 12.10
C LYS A 55 -15.73 7.55 10.77
N PRO A 56 -17.01 7.34 10.41
CA PRO A 56 -17.39 6.79 9.09
C PRO A 56 -16.87 7.60 7.89
N SER A 57 -16.54 8.88 8.09
CA SER A 57 -15.93 9.74 7.06
C SER A 57 -14.47 9.38 6.75
N GLY A 58 -13.80 8.58 7.58
CA GLY A 58 -12.37 8.31 7.53
C GLY A 58 -11.52 9.27 8.38
N GLU A 59 -12.13 10.28 9.01
CA GLU A 59 -11.43 11.17 9.95
C GLU A 59 -11.05 10.40 11.22
N LEU A 60 -9.79 10.55 11.64
CA LEU A 60 -9.23 9.92 12.82
C LEU A 60 -8.84 10.97 13.83
N THR A 61 -9.29 10.84 15.08
CA THR A 61 -8.73 11.61 16.20
C THR A 61 -7.74 10.73 16.94
N ASN A 62 -6.46 11.07 16.93
CA ASN A 62 -5.44 10.35 17.66
C ASN A 62 -5.54 10.67 19.16
N LYS A 63 -5.54 9.64 20.01
CA LYS A 63 -5.78 9.83 21.45
C LYS A 63 -4.56 10.33 22.20
N SER A 64 -3.35 10.08 21.70
CA SER A 64 -2.13 10.50 22.40
C SER A 64 -1.89 12.00 22.33
N ASP A 65 -2.26 12.65 21.23
CA ASP A 65 -2.07 14.09 21.02
C ASP A 65 -3.37 14.89 20.82
N GLY A 66 -4.52 14.23 20.66
CA GLY A 66 -5.82 14.86 20.40
C GLY A 66 -5.96 15.46 19.00
N GLN A 67 -5.01 15.25 18.10
CA GLN A 67 -5.01 15.82 16.75
C GLN A 67 -5.85 14.99 15.78
N ILE A 68 -6.24 15.63 14.67
CA ILE A 68 -7.06 15.03 13.62
C ILE A 68 -6.18 14.65 12.43
N TYR A 69 -6.33 13.42 11.97
CA TYR A 69 -5.58 12.83 10.87
C TYR A 69 -6.52 12.28 9.80
N PRO A 70 -6.17 12.42 8.51
CA PRO A 70 -6.93 11.84 7.40
C PRO A 70 -6.68 10.34 7.22
N TYR A 71 -5.59 9.83 7.77
CA TYR A 71 -5.13 8.44 7.75
C TYR A 71 -3.98 8.26 8.75
N LEU A 72 -3.66 7.03 9.12
CA LEU A 72 -2.41 6.69 9.80
C LEU A 72 -1.33 6.45 8.74
N PHE A 73 -0.09 6.83 9.02
CA PHE A 73 1.02 6.69 8.09
C PHE A 73 2.21 6.05 8.79
N TRP A 74 2.86 5.11 8.11
CA TRP A 74 4.14 4.58 8.55
C TRP A 74 5.08 4.35 7.36
N GLU A 75 6.38 4.39 7.64
CA GLU A 75 7.47 3.96 6.76
C GLU A 75 8.30 2.92 7.51
N GLY A 76 8.81 1.94 6.78
CA GLY A 76 9.62 0.86 7.34
C GLY A 76 10.04 -0.13 6.26
N SER A 77 10.88 -1.10 6.61
CA SER A 77 11.26 -2.16 5.67
C SER A 77 10.60 -3.49 6.05
N GLY A 78 9.90 -4.09 5.08
CA GLY A 78 9.27 -5.40 5.24
C GLY A 78 10.25 -6.58 5.09
N GLY A 79 11.52 -6.32 4.77
CA GLY A 79 12.50 -7.35 4.42
C GLY A 79 12.46 -7.74 2.94
N LEU A 80 13.14 -8.84 2.58
CA LEU A 80 13.23 -9.34 1.20
C LEU A 80 11.95 -10.11 0.84
N TYR A 81 11.37 -9.81 -0.32
CA TYR A 81 10.34 -10.65 -0.95
C TYR A 81 10.78 -11.09 -2.34
N ASP A 82 10.19 -12.18 -2.83
CA ASP A 82 10.47 -12.70 -4.16
C ASP A 82 10.07 -11.68 -5.23
N THR A 83 10.95 -11.43 -6.20
CA THR A 83 10.64 -10.58 -7.35
C THR A 83 9.36 -11.08 -8.03
N PRO A 84 8.28 -10.29 -8.07
CA PRO A 84 7.03 -10.75 -8.65
C PRO A 84 7.22 -11.00 -10.16
N LYS A 85 6.81 -12.18 -10.61
CA LYS A 85 6.94 -12.59 -12.03
C LYS A 85 5.69 -12.27 -12.85
N LYS A 86 4.56 -12.03 -12.18
CA LYS A 86 3.29 -11.65 -12.80
C LYS A 86 3.05 -10.16 -12.59
N GLY A 87 2.47 -9.51 -13.59
CA GLY A 87 2.22 -8.08 -13.57
C GLY A 87 1.75 -7.56 -14.90
N PHE A 88 1.94 -6.27 -15.11
CA PHE A 88 1.45 -5.55 -16.28
C PHE A 88 2.57 -4.68 -16.82
N VAL A 89 2.64 -4.54 -18.14
CA VAL A 89 3.49 -3.53 -18.78
C VAL A 89 2.61 -2.42 -19.30
N VAL A 90 2.90 -1.20 -18.88
CA VAL A 90 2.05 -0.03 -19.12
C VAL A 90 2.93 1.09 -19.68
N ALA A 91 2.51 1.69 -20.79
CA ALA A 91 3.15 2.89 -21.31
C ALA A 91 2.90 4.08 -20.35
N VAL A 92 3.88 4.95 -20.17
CA VAL A 92 3.85 6.03 -19.17
C VAL A 92 2.59 6.90 -19.24
N GLN A 93 2.12 7.22 -20.45
CA GLN A 93 0.90 8.01 -20.68
C GLN A 93 -0.39 7.32 -20.22
N ASN A 94 -0.37 5.99 -20.08
CA ASN A 94 -1.51 5.18 -19.64
C ASN A 94 -1.45 4.80 -18.16
N VAL A 95 -0.36 5.12 -17.45
CA VAL A 95 -0.22 4.80 -16.02
C VAL A 95 -1.37 5.38 -15.18
N PRO A 96 -1.81 6.65 -15.37
CA PRO A 96 -2.90 7.20 -14.56
C PRO A 96 -4.22 6.44 -14.70
N SER A 97 -4.65 6.12 -15.92
CA SER A 97 -5.89 5.37 -16.16
C SER A 97 -5.76 3.91 -15.73
N PHE A 98 -4.60 3.29 -15.93
CA PHE A 98 -4.30 1.96 -15.43
C PHE A 98 -4.44 1.86 -13.91
N LEU A 99 -3.89 2.81 -13.16
CA LEU A 99 -4.00 2.82 -11.69
C LEU A 99 -5.45 2.98 -11.24
N VAL A 100 -6.22 3.87 -11.88
CA VAL A 100 -7.66 4.00 -11.59
C VAL A 100 -8.37 2.66 -11.80
N GLU A 101 -8.16 1.99 -12.93
CA GLU A 101 -8.78 0.70 -13.24
C GLU A 101 -8.41 -0.38 -12.20
N LYS A 102 -7.11 -0.60 -11.94
CA LYS A 102 -6.66 -1.72 -11.09
C LYS A 102 -6.99 -1.49 -9.61
N LEU A 103 -6.82 -0.27 -9.11
CA LEU A 103 -7.12 0.03 -7.70
C LEU A 103 -8.63 0.01 -7.41
N SER A 104 -9.47 0.37 -8.39
CA SER A 104 -10.91 0.20 -8.29
C SER A 104 -11.31 -1.28 -8.15
N LEU A 105 -10.63 -2.19 -8.87
CA LEU A 105 -10.84 -3.63 -8.71
C LEU A 105 -10.44 -4.12 -7.31
N TYR A 106 -9.38 -3.57 -6.70
CA TYR A 106 -9.03 -3.86 -5.32
C TYR A 106 -10.04 -3.31 -4.29
N GLY A 107 -10.97 -2.44 -4.71
CA GLY A 107 -12.00 -1.87 -3.86
C GLY A 107 -11.61 -0.54 -3.21
N LEU A 108 -10.56 0.13 -3.71
CA LEU A 108 -10.20 1.47 -3.24
C LEU A 108 -11.25 2.49 -3.71
N SER A 109 -11.54 3.48 -2.86
CA SER A 109 -12.41 4.60 -3.20
C SER A 109 -11.73 5.62 -4.12
N GLU A 110 -12.50 6.49 -4.76
CA GLU A 110 -11.95 7.57 -5.59
C GLU A 110 -10.95 8.45 -4.81
N LYS A 111 -11.25 8.76 -3.54
CA LYS A 111 -10.35 9.52 -2.68
C LYS A 111 -9.01 8.79 -2.50
N GLU A 112 -9.05 7.51 -2.11
CA GLU A 112 -7.84 6.71 -1.88
C GLU A 112 -7.01 6.56 -3.16
N ILE A 113 -7.68 6.38 -4.31
CA ILE A 113 -7.01 6.30 -5.63
C ILE A 113 -6.34 7.63 -5.97
N ASN A 114 -6.98 8.77 -5.67
CA ASN A 114 -6.40 10.08 -5.91
C ASN A 114 -5.18 10.31 -5.02
N ASP A 115 -5.28 10.04 -3.72
CA ASP A 115 -4.14 10.13 -2.78
C ASP A 115 -2.98 9.20 -3.21
N PHE A 116 -3.29 7.98 -3.67
CA PHE A 116 -2.30 7.02 -4.20
C PHE A 116 -1.58 7.59 -5.42
N LYS A 117 -2.33 8.08 -6.41
CA LYS A 117 -1.76 8.65 -7.65
C LYS A 117 -0.94 9.90 -7.37
N GLU A 118 -1.38 10.78 -6.48
CA GLU A 118 -0.66 12.01 -6.13
C GLU A 118 0.75 11.69 -5.65
N PHE A 119 0.90 10.64 -4.86
CA PHE A 119 2.22 10.21 -4.40
C PHE A 119 3.04 9.46 -5.46
N TRP A 120 2.42 8.52 -6.18
CA TRP A 120 3.16 7.59 -7.04
C TRP A 120 3.38 8.07 -8.48
N LEU A 121 2.45 8.83 -9.08
CA LEU A 121 2.61 9.27 -10.47
C LEU A 121 3.86 10.10 -10.72
N PRO A 122 4.27 11.05 -9.85
CA PRO A 122 5.51 11.79 -10.04
C PRO A 122 6.77 10.90 -10.07
N ARG A 123 6.71 9.72 -9.44
CA ARG A 123 7.81 8.73 -9.38
C ARG A 123 7.81 7.76 -10.57
N MET A 124 6.81 7.83 -11.43
CA MET A 124 6.63 6.98 -12.61
C MET A 124 6.72 7.80 -13.91
N GLN A 125 7.72 8.68 -14.03
CA GLN A 125 7.91 9.56 -15.21
C GLN A 125 9.28 9.40 -15.92
N SER A 126 10.21 8.65 -15.35
CA SER A 126 11.59 8.50 -15.84
C SER A 126 11.75 7.59 -17.06
N SER A 127 10.72 6.84 -17.46
CA SER A 127 10.82 5.78 -18.48
C SER A 127 9.57 5.72 -19.35
N PRO A 128 9.68 5.32 -20.63
CA PRO A 128 8.51 5.24 -21.53
C PRO A 128 7.51 4.14 -21.16
N TYR A 129 7.97 3.10 -20.48
CA TYR A 129 7.14 2.00 -19.98
C TYR A 129 7.48 1.68 -18.53
N TYR A 130 6.52 1.08 -17.84
CA TYR A 130 6.68 0.52 -16.51
C TYR A 130 6.16 -0.91 -16.47
N PHE A 131 6.95 -1.81 -15.86
CA PHE A 131 6.40 -3.03 -15.28
C PHE A 131 5.75 -2.66 -13.94
N VAL A 132 4.51 -3.07 -13.72
CA VAL A 132 3.76 -2.82 -12.49
C VAL A 132 3.15 -4.12 -11.98
N THR A 133 3.27 -4.36 -10.70
CA THR A 133 2.69 -5.50 -10.00
C THR A 133 2.16 -5.07 -8.63
N PHE A 134 1.37 -5.92 -8.01
CA PHE A 134 0.74 -5.66 -6.72
C PHE A 134 0.88 -6.88 -5.83
N LEU A 135 1.36 -6.68 -4.62
CA LEU A 135 1.38 -7.73 -3.61
C LEU A 135 0.00 -7.81 -2.94
N ASP A 136 -0.44 -9.03 -2.65
CA ASP A 136 -1.69 -9.29 -1.96
C ASP A 136 -1.53 -9.29 -0.44
N ASN A 137 -2.66 -9.41 0.28
CA ASN A 137 -2.67 -9.42 1.74
C ASN A 137 -1.75 -10.51 2.33
N LEU A 138 -1.63 -11.69 1.71
CA LEU A 138 -0.82 -12.78 2.27
C LEU A 138 0.66 -12.41 2.30
N ALA A 139 1.18 -11.84 1.21
CA ALA A 139 2.54 -11.35 1.18
C ALA A 139 2.75 -10.21 2.20
N LEU A 140 1.79 -9.30 2.31
CA LEU A 140 1.89 -8.17 3.25
C LEU A 140 1.76 -8.59 4.72
N ASP A 141 0.98 -9.61 5.03
CA ASP A 141 0.84 -10.15 6.39
C ASP A 141 2.14 -10.79 6.87
N ILE A 142 3.00 -11.27 5.96
CA ILE A 142 4.34 -11.76 6.28
C ILE A 142 5.31 -10.59 6.50
N LEU A 143 5.29 -9.60 5.62
CA LEU A 143 6.25 -8.48 5.63
C LEU A 143 5.99 -7.48 6.76
N ALA A 144 4.71 -7.18 6.99
CA ALA A 144 4.22 -6.24 7.99
C ALA A 144 2.83 -6.66 8.48
N PRO A 145 2.75 -7.60 9.44
CA PRO A 145 1.50 -7.96 10.10
C PRO A 145 0.73 -6.72 10.58
N LEU A 146 -0.57 -6.69 10.30
CA LEU A 146 -1.50 -5.63 10.69
C LEU A 146 -2.57 -6.20 11.61
N ALA A 147 -2.62 -5.74 12.86
CA ALA A 147 -3.63 -6.10 13.84
C ALA A 147 -4.53 -4.90 14.16
N ILE A 148 -5.85 -5.10 14.11
CA ILE A 148 -6.84 -4.04 14.32
C ILE A 148 -7.95 -4.53 15.25
N SER A 149 -8.30 -3.71 16.22
CA SER A 149 -9.40 -3.94 17.17
C SER A 149 -10.30 -2.72 17.28
N PRO A 150 -11.64 -2.84 17.11
CA PRO A 150 -12.38 -4.06 16.82
C PRO A 150 -12.01 -4.64 15.45
N LYS A 151 -12.25 -5.95 15.27
CA LYS A 151 -11.91 -6.63 14.01
C LYS A 151 -12.69 -6.02 12.84
N PRO A 152 -12.03 -5.56 11.76
CA PRO A 152 -12.72 -5.09 10.56
C PRO A 152 -13.45 -6.23 9.84
N ASP A 153 -14.58 -5.89 9.23
CA ASP A 153 -15.33 -6.78 8.33
C ASP A 153 -14.61 -6.93 6.98
N THR A 154 -13.95 -5.86 6.53
CA THR A 154 -13.21 -5.82 5.26
C THR A 154 -11.81 -5.25 5.48
N ILE A 155 -10.77 -5.95 5.00
CA ILE A 155 -9.38 -5.46 4.96
C ILE A 155 -8.87 -5.54 3.52
N ILE A 156 -8.53 -4.38 2.95
CA ILE A 156 -7.92 -4.24 1.62
C ILE A 156 -6.50 -3.74 1.83
N ARG A 157 -5.50 -4.53 1.45
CA ARG A 157 -4.08 -4.13 1.50
C ARG A 157 -3.52 -4.18 0.08
N VAL A 158 -2.91 -3.09 -0.37
CA VAL A 158 -2.30 -3.00 -1.71
C VAL A 158 -0.90 -2.42 -1.59
N LEU A 159 0.12 -3.22 -1.91
CA LEU A 159 1.49 -2.71 -2.07
C LEU A 159 1.89 -2.81 -3.53
N MET A 160 2.09 -1.67 -4.17
CA MET A 160 2.53 -1.62 -5.56
C MET A 160 4.05 -1.77 -5.64
N ASP A 161 4.50 -2.64 -6.53
CA ASP A 161 5.90 -2.66 -6.98
C ASP A 161 5.94 -2.30 -8.47
N PHE A 162 6.91 -1.46 -8.85
CA PHE A 162 7.07 -1.04 -10.23
C PHE A 162 8.54 -0.89 -10.62
N LYS A 163 8.81 -1.10 -11.90
CA LYS A 163 10.15 -1.01 -12.47
C LYS A 163 10.11 -0.27 -13.82
N PRO A 164 10.99 0.73 -14.04
CA PRO A 164 11.09 1.40 -15.34
C PRO A 164 11.58 0.44 -16.43
N LEU A 165 11.07 0.64 -17.64
CA LEU A 165 11.40 -0.12 -18.85
C LEU A 165 11.57 0.81 -20.05
N GLU A 166 12.69 0.67 -20.77
CA GLU A 166 12.95 1.39 -22.04
C GLU A 166 12.06 0.93 -23.19
N LYS A 167 11.62 -0.33 -23.14
CA LYS A 167 10.76 -0.96 -24.14
C LYS A 167 9.80 -1.93 -23.45
N PRO A 168 8.62 -2.20 -24.02
CA PRO A 168 7.70 -3.16 -23.43
C PRO A 168 8.31 -4.56 -23.47
N ILE A 169 7.97 -5.37 -22.47
CA ILE A 169 8.35 -6.78 -22.37
C ILE A 169 7.09 -7.63 -22.24
N GLU A 170 7.17 -8.89 -22.64
CA GLU A 170 6.09 -9.84 -22.38
C GLU A 170 6.09 -10.25 -20.91
N VAL A 171 4.91 -10.21 -20.29
CA VAL A 171 4.70 -10.62 -18.90
C VAL A 171 3.41 -11.40 -18.78
N GLU A 172 3.36 -12.31 -17.80
CA GLU A 172 2.11 -12.97 -17.43
C GLU A 172 1.26 -12.00 -16.59
N GLY A 173 0.13 -11.54 -17.15
CA GLY A 173 -0.87 -10.81 -16.40
C GLY A 173 -1.59 -11.68 -15.37
N PHE A 174 -2.22 -11.05 -14.38
CA PHE A 174 -3.11 -11.74 -13.46
C PHE A 174 -4.44 -11.01 -13.34
N ARG A 175 -5.49 -11.76 -12.98
CA ARG A 175 -6.81 -11.17 -12.73
C ARG A 175 -6.88 -10.67 -11.31
N ILE A 176 -7.27 -9.41 -11.14
CA ILE A 176 -7.63 -8.84 -9.84
C ILE A 176 -9.15 -9.03 -9.67
N PRO A 177 -9.62 -9.86 -8.74
CA PRO A 177 -11.05 -9.98 -8.48
C PRO A 177 -11.57 -8.69 -7.84
N THR A 178 -12.73 -8.22 -8.29
CA THR A 178 -13.39 -7.07 -7.69
C THR A 178 -13.72 -7.35 -6.23
N ARG A 179 -13.24 -6.51 -5.31
CA ARG A 179 -13.58 -6.59 -3.89
C ARG A 179 -14.70 -5.60 -3.56
N GLN A 180 -15.65 -6.05 -2.73
CA GLN A 180 -16.70 -5.20 -2.18
C GLN A 180 -16.32 -4.79 -0.76
N ARG A 181 -16.65 -3.55 -0.40
CA ARG A 181 -16.49 -3.01 0.95
C ARG A 181 -17.74 -3.30 1.76
N ASN A 182 -17.62 -4.07 2.82
CA ASN A 182 -18.71 -4.44 3.71
C ASN A 182 -18.34 -4.07 5.15
N GLY A 183 -19.29 -3.49 5.89
CA GLY A 183 -19.13 -3.17 7.31
C GLY A 183 -17.94 -2.25 7.60
N PHE A 184 -17.31 -2.44 8.75
CA PHE A 184 -16.07 -1.73 9.10
C PHE A 184 -14.97 -2.12 8.10
N THR A 185 -14.57 -1.15 7.27
CA THR A 185 -13.56 -1.35 6.22
C THR A 185 -12.26 -0.66 6.59
N VAL A 186 -11.15 -1.38 6.43
CA VAL A 186 -9.79 -0.86 6.50
C VAL A 186 -9.15 -0.95 5.13
N VAL A 187 -8.51 0.13 4.71
CA VAL A 187 -7.69 0.18 3.50
C VAL A 187 -6.29 0.58 3.87
N GLU A 188 -5.34 -0.27 3.52
CA GLU A 188 -3.93 0.08 3.51
C GLU A 188 -3.44 0.08 2.07
N TRP A 189 -2.76 1.14 1.66
CA TRP A 189 -2.00 1.11 0.42
C TRP A 189 -0.63 1.71 0.61
N GLY A 190 0.32 1.23 -0.19
CA GLY A 190 1.67 1.75 -0.27
C GLY A 190 2.35 1.29 -1.54
N GLY A 191 3.66 1.39 -1.58
CA GLY A 191 4.43 0.85 -2.67
C GLY A 191 5.90 0.74 -2.35
N VAL A 192 6.64 0.23 -3.30
CA VAL A 192 8.03 -0.14 -3.12
C VAL A 192 8.92 0.98 -3.63
N LEU A 193 9.67 1.61 -2.73
CA LEU A 193 10.76 2.51 -3.09
C LEU A 193 12.03 1.70 -3.18
N ARG A 194 12.61 1.63 -4.38
CA ARG A 194 13.98 1.16 -4.57
C ARG A 194 14.87 2.39 -4.47
N GLY A 195 15.81 2.38 -3.53
CA GLY A 195 16.85 3.41 -3.46
C GLY A 195 17.53 3.54 -4.83
N GLU A 196 17.63 4.78 -5.31
CA GLU A 196 18.42 5.12 -6.50
C GLU A 196 19.91 4.85 -6.27
#